data_AF-A0A1Z4GFU0-F1
#
_entry.id   AF-A0A1Z4GFU0-F1
#
_cell.length_a   1.000
_cell.length_b   1.000
_cell.length_c   1.000
_cell.angle_alpha   90.00
_cell.angle_beta   90.00
_cell.angle_gamma   90.00
#
_symmetry.space_group_name_H-M   'P 1'
#
loop_
_entity.id
_entity.type
_entity.pdbx_description
1 polymer ?
#
loop_
_entity_poly.entity_id
_entity_poly.type
_entity_poly.pdbx_seq_one_letter_code
_entity_poly.pdbx_strand_id
1 'polypeptide(L)'
;MTAELPSLAASEFVATLTQAGKDSDRPSAKVIVDALLQAEKTAKQQRISYTFDSLVGTWRLCFATGTRKVRQRGGIILGKGFYWPKFTPTYLSFSEATSAKAEISNQVKLGSVFLKLTGPAKYLGKKNLLAFDFTHIQISLFGRVIYNKPLGGNKSQTKDFDNEPIAKLPFFAFFLITEDFIAARGRGGGLALWFRER
;
A
#
# COMPACT_ATOMS: atom_id res chain seq x y z
N MET A 1 -26.90 1.42 9.26
CA MET A 1 -26.31 1.61 10.60
C MET A 1 -24.87 2.02 10.40
N THR A 2 -24.68 3.34 10.42
CA THR A 2 -23.45 4.05 10.09
C THR A 2 -22.48 3.87 11.24
N ALA A 3 -21.37 3.18 11.02
CA ALA A 3 -20.31 3.09 12.03
C ALA A 3 -19.77 4.50 12.27
N GLU A 4 -19.84 4.97 13.52
CA GLU A 4 -19.34 6.27 13.93
C GLU A 4 -17.84 6.38 13.60
N LEU A 5 -17.54 7.21 12.61
CA LEU A 5 -16.20 7.63 12.18
C LEU A 5 -15.48 8.72 13.03
N PRO A 6 -15.99 9.31 14.13
CA PRO A 6 -15.35 10.51 14.70
C PRO A 6 -14.11 10.23 15.57
N SER A 7 -13.86 8.99 16.05
CA SER A 7 -12.80 8.78 17.05
C SER A 7 -11.36 8.77 16.51
N LEU A 8 -11.13 8.44 15.23
CA LEU A 8 -9.78 8.49 14.64
C LEU A 8 -9.45 9.84 14.01
N ALA A 9 -10.43 10.51 13.40
CA ALA A 9 -10.22 11.77 12.71
C ALA A 9 -9.69 12.88 13.65
N ALA A 10 -10.00 12.80 14.95
CA ALA A 10 -9.55 13.73 15.98
C ALA A 10 -8.22 13.33 16.66
N SER A 11 -7.56 12.25 16.24
CA SER A 11 -6.34 11.78 16.89
C SER A 11 -5.09 12.54 16.43
N GLU A 12 -4.15 12.78 17.35
CA GLU A 12 -2.89 13.48 17.07
C GLU A 12 -2.06 12.79 15.97
N PHE A 13 -2.11 11.46 15.88
CA PHE A 13 -1.42 10.73 14.82
C PHE A 13 -2.04 11.01 13.45
N VAL A 14 -3.36 11.20 13.32
CA VAL A 14 -3.98 11.57 12.02
C VAL A 14 -3.52 12.96 11.59
N ALA A 15 -3.46 13.92 12.51
CA ALA A 15 -2.95 15.26 12.20
C ALA A 15 -1.47 15.21 11.72
N THR A 16 -0.64 14.44 12.44
CA THR A 16 0.77 14.22 12.09
C THR A 16 0.94 13.58 10.72
N LEU A 17 0.17 12.52 10.43
CA LEU A 17 0.21 11.84 9.14
C LEU A 17 -0.29 12.74 8.02
N THR A 18 -1.34 13.53 8.26
CA THR A 18 -1.84 14.53 7.30
C THR A 18 -0.77 15.58 6.97
N GLN A 19 -0.05 16.08 7.97
CA GLN A 19 1.06 17.00 7.79
C GLN A 19 2.19 16.41 6.92
N ALA A 20 2.40 15.08 6.96
CA ALA A 20 3.40 14.41 6.13
C ALA A 20 3.15 14.58 4.62
N GLY A 21 1.89 14.77 4.22
CA GLY A 21 1.50 15.01 2.83
C GLY A 21 1.76 16.43 2.36
N LYS A 22 1.97 17.37 3.29
CA LYS A 22 2.30 18.75 2.97
C LYS A 22 3.77 18.85 2.56
N ASP A 23 4.05 19.78 1.65
CA ASP A 23 5.40 19.97 1.11
C ASP A 23 6.29 20.83 2.01
N SER A 24 5.67 21.70 2.80
CA SER A 24 6.31 22.53 3.83
C SER A 24 6.16 21.89 5.20
N ASP A 25 7.19 22.02 6.04
CA ASP A 25 7.14 21.65 7.47
C ASP A 25 6.73 20.19 7.70
N ARG A 26 7.44 19.26 7.04
CA ARG A 26 7.21 17.83 7.18
C ARG A 26 7.76 17.32 8.52
N PRO A 27 7.00 16.50 9.27
CA PRO A 27 7.52 15.88 10.48
C PRO A 27 8.74 15.00 10.16
N SER A 28 9.60 14.81 11.16
CA SER A 28 10.75 13.91 10.98
C SER A 28 10.30 12.47 10.70
N ALA A 29 11.13 11.69 9.99
CA ALA A 29 10.83 10.30 9.68
C ALA A 29 10.49 9.45 10.93
N LYS A 30 11.17 9.72 12.05
CA LYS A 30 10.88 9.06 13.33
C LYS A 30 9.45 9.35 13.80
N VAL A 31 9.05 10.61 13.77
CA VAL A 31 7.70 11.04 14.18
C VAL A 31 6.63 10.40 13.30
N ILE A 32 6.87 10.28 11.98
CA ILE A 32 5.95 9.57 11.08
C ILE A 32 5.86 8.07 11.41
N VAL A 33 7.00 7.42 11.67
CA VAL A 33 7.00 6.00 12.06
C VAL A 33 6.22 5.79 13.36
N ASP A 34 6.44 6.63 14.37
CA ASP A 34 5.75 6.55 15.65
C ASP A 34 4.25 6.78 15.47
N ALA A 35 3.83 7.76 14.66
CA ALA A 35 2.43 8.00 14.33
C ALA A 35 1.78 6.81 13.58
N LEU A 36 2.48 6.19 12.62
CA LEU A 36 2.00 4.99 11.92
C LEU A 36 1.82 3.80 12.87
N LEU A 37 2.75 3.61 13.80
CA LEU A 37 2.68 2.54 14.80
C LEU A 37 1.52 2.77 15.78
N GLN A 38 1.30 4.01 16.20
CA GLN A 38 0.16 4.38 17.03
C GLN A 38 -1.17 4.13 16.30
N ALA A 39 -1.28 4.56 15.03
CA ALA A 39 -2.45 4.30 14.20
C ALA A 39 -2.75 2.80 14.09
N GLU A 40 -1.73 1.97 13.83
CA GLU A 40 -1.89 0.52 13.75
C GLU A 40 -2.34 -0.10 15.08
N LYS A 41 -1.77 0.35 16.21
CA LYS A 41 -2.16 -0.12 17.55
C LYS A 41 -3.62 0.21 17.82
N THR A 42 -4.03 1.45 17.57
CA THR A 42 -5.41 1.92 17.77
C THR A 42 -6.39 1.12 16.91
N ALA A 43 -6.08 0.90 15.63
CA ALA A 43 -6.93 0.12 14.74
C ALA A 43 -7.15 -1.32 15.21
N LYS A 44 -6.12 -1.96 15.76
CA LYS A 44 -6.22 -3.30 16.36
C LYS A 44 -7.07 -3.31 17.62
N GLN A 45 -6.88 -2.32 18.50
CA GLN A 45 -7.64 -2.21 19.76
C GLN A 45 -9.13 -1.97 19.50
N GLN A 46 -9.44 -1.08 18.56
CA GLN A 46 -10.81 -0.73 18.18
C GLN A 46 -11.44 -1.73 17.20
N ARG A 47 -10.68 -2.72 16.70
CA ARG A 47 -11.11 -3.72 15.72
C ARG A 47 -11.76 -3.08 14.47
N ILE A 48 -11.15 -2.00 13.99
CA ILE A 48 -11.66 -1.26 12.83
C ILE A 48 -11.65 -2.17 11.61
N SER A 49 -12.72 -2.14 10.82
CA SER A 49 -12.81 -2.80 9.53
C SER A 49 -13.24 -1.82 8.45
N TYR A 50 -12.60 -1.88 7.28
CA TYR A 50 -12.92 -1.06 6.12
C TYR A 50 -13.49 -1.93 4.99
N THR A 51 -14.30 -1.33 4.12
CA THR A 51 -14.77 -1.96 2.88
C THR A 51 -13.74 -1.80 1.76
N PHE A 52 -13.82 -2.64 0.72
CA PHE A 52 -12.91 -2.50 -0.43
C PHE A 52 -13.10 -1.16 -1.14
N ASP A 53 -14.33 -0.68 -1.25
CA ASP A 53 -14.69 0.58 -1.92
C ASP A 53 -13.90 1.78 -1.38
N SER A 54 -13.55 1.78 -0.08
CA SER A 54 -12.73 2.82 0.54
C SER A 54 -11.29 2.89 -0.02
N LEU A 55 -10.78 1.79 -0.59
CA LEU A 55 -9.47 1.69 -1.22
C LEU A 55 -9.50 2.07 -2.71
N VAL A 56 -10.68 2.07 -3.34
CA VAL A 56 -10.79 2.33 -4.79
C VAL A 56 -10.29 3.74 -5.11
N GLY A 57 -9.40 3.81 -6.10
CA GLY A 57 -8.72 5.03 -6.51
C GLY A 57 -7.22 4.84 -6.69
N THR A 58 -6.53 5.96 -6.90
CA THR A 58 -5.07 6.01 -7.07
C THR A 58 -4.43 6.74 -5.90
N TRP A 59 -3.35 6.16 -5.38
CA TRP A 59 -2.69 6.61 -4.17
C TRP A 59 -1.20 6.79 -4.43
N ARG A 60 -0.69 8.00 -4.22
CA ARG A 60 0.72 8.35 -4.39
C ARG A 60 1.50 8.06 -3.11
N LEU A 61 2.59 7.29 -3.23
CA LEU A 61 3.46 6.95 -2.12
C LEU A 61 4.16 8.21 -1.58
N CYS A 62 4.06 8.43 -0.28
CA CYS A 62 4.66 9.56 0.41
C CYS A 62 5.77 9.14 1.37
N PHE A 63 5.56 8.04 2.11
CA PHE A 63 6.52 7.57 3.10
C PHE A 63 6.53 6.04 3.14
N ALA A 64 7.72 5.45 3.31
CA ALA A 64 7.86 4.01 3.47
C ALA A 64 8.97 3.68 4.49
N THR A 65 8.82 2.55 5.17
CA THR A 65 9.89 1.93 5.93
C THR A 65 10.38 0.67 5.23
N GLY A 66 11.69 0.56 5.09
CA GLY A 66 12.32 -0.72 4.75
C GLY A 66 12.23 -1.68 5.94
N THR A 67 12.48 -2.96 5.69
CA THR A 67 12.68 -3.94 6.75
C THR A 67 14.04 -4.60 6.66
N ARG A 68 14.63 -4.90 7.82
CA ARG A 68 15.87 -5.65 7.92
C ARG A 68 15.59 -6.97 8.62
N LYS A 69 15.78 -8.08 7.92
CA LYS A 69 15.80 -9.41 8.56
C LYS A 69 17.03 -9.52 9.46
N VAL A 70 16.82 -9.82 10.73
CA VAL A 70 17.90 -10.05 11.70
C VAL A 70 18.35 -11.50 11.58
N ARG A 71 19.55 -11.71 11.03
CA ARG A 71 20.10 -13.04 10.73
C ARG A 71 20.23 -13.96 11.95
N GLN A 72 20.32 -13.41 13.17
CA GLN A 72 20.61 -14.19 14.39
C GLN A 72 19.39 -14.58 15.24
N ARG A 73 18.20 -14.01 15.01
CA ARG A 73 17.01 -14.31 15.84
C ARG A 73 15.73 -14.56 15.05
N GLY A 74 15.80 -14.65 13.72
CA GLY A 74 14.62 -14.82 12.86
C GLY A 74 13.63 -13.63 12.89
N GLY A 75 13.95 -12.55 13.62
CA GLY A 75 13.10 -11.37 13.75
C GLY A 75 13.25 -10.39 12.59
N ILE A 76 12.19 -9.61 12.35
CA ILE A 76 12.18 -8.50 11.38
C ILE A 76 12.22 -7.19 12.17
N ILE A 77 13.22 -6.34 11.90
CA ILE A 77 13.29 -4.98 12.45
C ILE A 77 12.78 -3.99 11.42
N LEU A 78 11.95 -3.04 11.88
CA LEU A 78 11.46 -1.91 11.11
C LEU A 78 12.60 -0.90 10.89
N GLY A 79 12.85 -0.51 9.64
CA GLY A 79 13.81 0.54 9.31
C GLY A 79 13.35 1.92 9.78
N LYS A 80 14.28 2.89 9.79
CA LYS A 80 14.03 4.27 10.24
C LYS A 80 12.96 5.04 9.44
N GLY A 81 12.58 4.52 8.27
CA GLY A 81 11.65 5.18 7.35
C GLY A 81 12.30 6.29 6.54
N PHE A 82 11.70 6.61 5.40
CA PHE A 82 12.12 7.72 4.54
C PHE A 82 10.94 8.24 3.71
N TYR A 83 11.01 9.53 3.39
CA TYR A 83 10.08 10.15 2.44
C TYR A 83 10.42 9.72 1.02
N TRP A 84 9.38 9.38 0.26
CA TRP A 84 9.54 8.96 -1.11
C TRP A 84 9.98 10.14 -2.00
N PRO A 85 11.01 9.98 -2.86
CA PRO A 85 11.51 11.09 -3.67
C PRO A 85 10.47 11.59 -4.68
N LYS A 86 10.32 12.92 -4.78
CA LYS A 86 9.34 13.56 -5.69
C LYS A 86 9.62 13.33 -7.18
N PHE A 87 10.89 13.13 -7.55
CA PHE A 87 11.29 12.88 -8.94
C PHE A 87 11.02 11.45 -9.41
N THR A 88 10.64 10.56 -8.49
CA THR A 88 10.20 9.19 -8.79
C THR A 88 8.80 8.93 -8.25
N PRO A 89 7.74 9.63 -8.71
CA PRO A 89 6.42 9.41 -8.14
C PRO A 89 6.01 7.95 -8.36
N THR A 90 5.57 7.32 -7.28
CA THR A 90 5.11 5.93 -7.25
C THR A 90 3.66 5.92 -6.83
N TYR A 91 2.84 5.19 -7.58
CA TYR A 91 1.41 5.11 -7.40
C TYR A 91 0.98 3.68 -7.12
N LEU A 92 -0.02 3.55 -6.25
CA LEU A 92 -0.73 2.32 -5.96
C LEU A 92 -2.19 2.57 -6.29
N SER A 93 -2.76 1.81 -7.23
CA SER A 93 -4.16 1.94 -7.62
C SER A 93 -4.92 0.66 -7.33
N PHE A 94 -6.17 0.81 -6.92
CA PHE A 94 -7.11 -0.28 -6.73
C PHE A 94 -8.38 0.00 -7.52
N SER A 95 -8.85 -1.00 -8.24
CA SER A 95 -10.08 -0.91 -9.05
C SER A 95 -10.83 -2.23 -9.01
N GLU A 96 -12.12 -2.17 -9.31
CA GLU A 96 -12.91 -3.36 -9.62
C GLU A 96 -12.63 -3.76 -11.06
N ALA A 97 -12.12 -4.98 -11.27
CA ALA A 97 -11.93 -5.54 -12.61
C ALA A 97 -13.23 -6.16 -13.14
N THR A 98 -14.02 -6.77 -12.26
CA THR A 98 -15.39 -7.27 -12.51
C THR A 98 -16.20 -7.18 -11.22
N SER A 99 -17.52 -7.47 -11.27
CA SER A 99 -18.43 -7.42 -10.11
C SER A 99 -18.01 -8.25 -8.88
N ALA A 100 -16.96 -9.07 -8.98
CA ALA A 100 -16.43 -9.87 -7.88
C ALA A 100 -14.90 -9.94 -7.79
N LYS A 101 -14.15 -9.26 -8.68
CA LYS A 101 -12.67 -9.34 -8.70
C LYS A 101 -12.05 -7.95 -8.64
N ALA A 102 -11.16 -7.74 -7.68
CA ALA A 102 -10.35 -6.54 -7.57
C ALA A 102 -9.06 -6.67 -8.38
N GLU A 103 -8.55 -5.53 -8.87
CA GLU A 103 -7.24 -5.40 -9.47
C GLU A 103 -6.39 -4.43 -8.66
N ILE A 104 -5.09 -4.70 -8.60
CA ILE A 104 -4.08 -3.78 -8.08
C ILE A 104 -3.15 -3.35 -9.20
N SER A 105 -2.71 -2.10 -9.14
CA SER A 105 -1.60 -1.61 -9.95
C SER A 105 -0.57 -0.90 -9.10
N ASN A 106 0.71 -1.21 -9.31
CA ASN A 106 1.83 -0.45 -8.75
C ASN A 106 2.63 0.16 -9.90
N GLN A 107 2.83 1.46 -9.86
CA GLN A 107 3.39 2.24 -10.96
C GLN A 107 4.50 3.13 -10.44
N VAL A 108 5.59 3.26 -11.19
CA VAL A 108 6.66 4.22 -10.88
C VAL A 108 7.06 4.95 -12.15
N LYS A 109 7.21 6.27 -12.04
CA LYS A 109 7.73 7.12 -13.13
C LYS A 109 9.13 7.58 -12.77
N LEU A 110 10.08 7.43 -13.68
CA LEU A 110 11.43 7.97 -13.57
C LEU A 110 11.77 8.70 -14.86
N GLY A 111 11.67 10.03 -14.85
CA GLY A 111 11.84 10.84 -16.06
C GLY A 111 10.83 10.47 -17.14
N SER A 112 11.32 10.08 -18.32
CA SER A 112 10.51 9.62 -19.46
C SER A 112 10.12 8.14 -19.41
N VAL A 113 10.67 7.38 -18.44
CA VAL A 113 10.39 5.97 -18.25
C VAL A 113 9.24 5.82 -17.25
N PHE A 114 8.29 4.95 -17.60
CA PHE A 114 7.17 4.59 -16.76
C PHE A 114 7.08 3.06 -16.68
N LEU A 115 7.08 2.52 -15.47
CA LEU A 115 6.93 1.10 -15.19
C LEU A 115 5.60 0.89 -14.46
N LYS A 116 4.78 -0.03 -14.95
CA LYS A 116 3.50 -0.42 -14.36
C LYS A 116 3.46 -1.93 -14.18
N LEU A 117 3.14 -2.36 -12.96
CA LEU A 117 2.81 -3.73 -12.62
C LEU A 117 1.31 -3.79 -12.35
N THR A 118 0.64 -4.84 -12.85
CA THR A 118 -0.78 -5.10 -12.60
C THR A 118 -1.04 -6.56 -12.29
N GLY A 119 -2.14 -6.82 -11.61
CA GLY A 119 -2.64 -8.17 -11.42
C GLY A 119 -3.77 -8.25 -10.40
N PRO A 120 -4.29 -9.46 -10.16
CA PRO A 120 -5.46 -9.64 -9.32
C PRO A 120 -5.20 -9.30 -7.85
N ALA A 121 -6.24 -8.83 -7.19
CA ALA A 121 -6.27 -8.54 -5.76
C ALA A 121 -7.47 -9.20 -5.09
N LYS A 122 -7.32 -9.53 -3.81
CA LYS A 122 -8.39 -10.00 -2.94
C LYS A 122 -8.38 -9.26 -1.64
N TYR A 123 -9.54 -8.76 -1.25
CA TYR A 123 -9.70 -8.02 -0.02
C TYR A 123 -10.45 -8.83 1.03
N LEU A 124 -9.79 -9.12 2.15
CA LEU A 124 -10.40 -9.69 3.34
C LEU A 124 -10.84 -8.56 4.29
N GLY A 125 -12.04 -8.02 4.09
CA GLY A 125 -12.54 -6.87 4.85
C GLY A 125 -12.50 -7.04 6.38
N LYS A 126 -12.81 -8.22 6.92
CA LYS A 126 -12.73 -8.49 8.37
C LYS A 126 -11.33 -8.32 8.97
N LYS A 127 -10.27 -8.38 8.15
CA LYS A 127 -8.87 -8.28 8.57
C LYS A 127 -8.16 -7.06 7.95
N ASN A 128 -8.87 -6.24 7.18
CA ASN A 128 -8.32 -5.17 6.35
C ASN A 128 -7.10 -5.61 5.52
N LEU A 129 -7.13 -6.85 5.05
CA LEU A 129 -5.97 -7.46 4.41
C LEU A 129 -6.23 -7.62 2.93
N LEU A 130 -5.41 -6.96 2.12
CA LEU A 130 -5.43 -7.07 0.67
C LEU A 130 -4.26 -7.95 0.20
N ALA A 131 -4.57 -9.15 -0.26
CA ALA A 131 -3.60 -10.02 -0.92
C ALA A 131 -3.60 -9.72 -2.42
N PHE A 132 -2.46 -9.86 -3.07
CA PHE A 132 -2.33 -9.58 -4.49
C PHE A 132 -1.24 -10.41 -5.15
N ASP A 133 -1.31 -10.51 -6.46
CA ASP A 133 -0.24 -11.08 -7.29
C ASP A 133 -0.04 -10.20 -8.53
N PHE A 134 1.20 -9.84 -8.85
CA PHE A 134 1.48 -9.07 -10.06
C PHE A 134 1.79 -10.03 -11.20
N THR A 135 0.90 -10.05 -12.19
CA THR A 135 0.95 -10.99 -13.31
C THR A 135 1.32 -10.33 -14.63
N HIS A 136 1.36 -9.00 -14.69
CA HIS A 136 1.65 -8.24 -15.90
C HIS A 136 2.59 -7.08 -15.62
N ILE A 137 3.45 -6.80 -16.59
CA ILE A 137 4.40 -5.69 -16.58
C ILE A 137 4.28 -4.90 -17.89
N GLN A 138 4.21 -3.58 -17.74
CA GLN A 138 4.25 -2.62 -18.83
C GLN A 138 5.38 -1.63 -18.59
N ILE A 139 6.20 -1.40 -19.62
CA ILE A 139 7.21 -0.35 -19.65
C ILE A 139 6.85 0.61 -20.78
N SER A 140 6.78 1.90 -20.46
CA SER A 140 6.56 2.96 -21.41
C SER A 140 7.74 3.93 -21.39
N LEU A 141 8.12 4.41 -22.58
CA LEU A 141 9.19 5.38 -22.78
C LEU A 141 8.65 6.52 -23.63
N PHE A 142 8.80 7.76 -23.16
CA PHE A 142 8.21 8.96 -23.81
C PHE A 142 6.71 8.82 -24.08
N GLY A 143 5.97 8.22 -23.14
CA GLY A 143 4.53 8.00 -23.25
C GLY A 143 4.11 6.86 -24.20
N ARG A 144 5.06 6.20 -24.88
CA ARG A 144 4.77 5.05 -25.75
C ARG A 144 5.06 3.75 -25.02
N VAL A 145 4.14 2.80 -25.08
CA VAL A 145 4.35 1.45 -24.55
C VAL A 145 5.39 0.74 -25.41
N ILE A 146 6.56 0.44 -24.85
CA ILE A 146 7.65 -0.27 -25.54
C ILE A 146 7.73 -1.73 -25.10
N TYR A 147 7.12 -2.07 -23.97
CA TYR A 147 7.07 -3.43 -23.46
C TYR A 147 5.74 -3.63 -22.72
N ASN A 148 5.06 -4.73 -23.02
CA ASN A 148 3.85 -5.14 -22.30
C ASN A 148 3.75 -6.67 -22.39
N LYS A 149 4.03 -7.35 -21.29
CA LYS A 149 4.05 -8.81 -21.23
C LYS A 149 3.57 -9.32 -19.86
N PRO A 150 3.06 -10.55 -19.79
CA PRO A 150 2.88 -11.24 -18.53
C PRO A 150 4.22 -11.38 -17.77
N LEU A 151 4.20 -11.19 -16.46
CA LEU A 151 5.29 -11.50 -15.54
C LEU A 151 5.33 -13.03 -15.38
N GLY A 152 6.00 -13.72 -16.29
CA GLY A 152 6.03 -15.18 -16.27
C GLY A 152 6.57 -15.81 -17.55
N GLY A 153 7.86 -15.61 -17.81
CA GLY A 153 8.59 -16.44 -18.76
C GLY A 153 9.00 -17.76 -18.09
N ASN A 154 8.38 -18.86 -18.50
CA ASN A 154 8.83 -20.25 -18.36
C ASN A 154 8.68 -21.07 -17.06
N LYS A 155 8.35 -20.56 -15.86
CA LYS A 155 8.10 -21.47 -14.70
C LYS A 155 7.13 -20.88 -13.66
N SER A 156 5.83 -20.88 -13.97
CA SER A 156 4.73 -21.07 -13.02
C SER A 156 3.41 -20.81 -13.76
N GLN A 157 3.01 -21.75 -14.61
CA GLN A 157 1.59 -21.88 -14.93
C GLN A 157 0.83 -21.96 -13.60
N THR A 158 -0.20 -21.12 -13.46
CA THR A 158 -1.34 -21.37 -12.58
C THR A 158 -0.99 -21.73 -11.13
N LYS A 159 -0.36 -20.81 -10.39
CA LYS A 159 -0.74 -20.72 -8.99
C LYS A 159 -2.16 -20.18 -8.98
N ASP A 160 -3.07 -21.01 -8.52
CA ASP A 160 -4.45 -20.61 -8.35
C ASP A 160 -4.50 -19.52 -7.26
N PHE A 161 -4.37 -18.26 -7.69
CA PHE A 161 -4.45 -17.11 -6.80
C PHE A 161 -5.74 -17.16 -5.99
N ASP A 162 -6.82 -17.70 -6.58
CA ASP A 162 -8.14 -17.86 -5.96
C ASP A 162 -8.13 -18.87 -4.79
N ASN A 163 -7.27 -19.88 -4.83
CA ASN A 163 -7.16 -20.91 -3.80
C ASN A 163 -5.88 -20.87 -2.93
N GLU A 164 -4.88 -20.04 -3.25
CA GLU A 164 -3.64 -19.97 -2.47
C GLU A 164 -3.87 -19.31 -1.08
N PRO A 165 -3.34 -19.89 0.02
CA PRO A 165 -3.43 -19.27 1.33
C PRO A 165 -2.77 -17.89 1.34
N ILE A 166 -3.47 -16.88 1.85
CA ILE A 166 -2.99 -15.49 1.90
C ILE A 166 -1.63 -15.34 2.58
N ALA A 167 -1.30 -16.20 3.56
CA ALA A 167 0.02 -16.21 4.20
C ALA A 167 1.18 -16.47 3.23
N LYS A 168 0.91 -17.07 2.05
CA LYS A 168 1.88 -17.34 0.98
C LYS A 168 1.90 -16.25 -0.08
N LEU A 169 0.90 -15.39 -0.14
CA LEU A 169 0.80 -14.29 -1.09
C LEU A 169 1.47 -13.01 -0.56
N PRO A 170 1.91 -12.09 -1.43
CA PRO A 170 2.10 -10.69 -1.08
C PRO A 170 0.81 -10.09 -0.54
N PHE A 171 0.90 -9.25 0.49
CA PHE A 171 -0.26 -8.56 1.03
C PHE A 171 0.08 -7.23 1.68
N PHE A 172 -0.95 -6.39 1.78
CA PHE A 172 -1.02 -5.21 2.64
C PHE A 172 -2.08 -5.41 3.72
N ALA A 173 -1.72 -5.17 4.97
CA ALA A 173 -2.65 -5.06 6.09
C ALA A 173 -2.90 -3.58 6.36
N PHE A 174 -4.04 -3.07 5.91
CA PHE A 174 -4.46 -1.69 6.11
C PHE A 174 -4.91 -1.48 7.55
N PHE A 175 -4.48 -0.37 8.14
CA PHE A 175 -4.88 -0.01 9.50
C PHE A 175 -5.45 1.39 9.59
N LEU A 176 -5.25 2.24 8.58
CA LEU A 176 -5.86 3.55 8.49
C LEU A 176 -6.22 3.84 7.04
N ILE A 177 -7.50 4.12 6.80
CA ILE A 177 -8.02 4.54 5.50
C ILE A 177 -8.89 5.76 5.74
N THR A 178 -8.57 6.83 5.03
CA THR A 178 -9.31 8.10 5.04
C THR A 178 -9.62 8.50 3.60
N GLU A 179 -10.36 9.58 3.41
CA GLU A 179 -10.59 10.13 2.07
C GLU A 179 -9.28 10.58 1.41
N ASP A 180 -8.37 11.19 2.17
CA ASP A 180 -7.14 11.81 1.65
C ASP A 180 -5.92 10.90 1.66
N PHE A 181 -5.85 9.89 2.52
CA PHE A 181 -4.67 9.01 2.63
C PHE A 181 -4.96 7.63 3.20
N ILE A 182 -4.06 6.69 2.92
CA ILE A 182 -4.07 5.31 3.42
C ILE A 182 -2.73 4.93 4.03
N ALA A 183 -2.77 4.08 5.04
CA ALA A 183 -1.58 3.48 5.65
C ALA A 183 -1.73 1.98 5.85
N ALA A 184 -0.65 1.25 5.55
CA ALA A 184 -0.64 -0.19 5.60
C ALA A 184 0.70 -0.76 6.04
N ARG A 185 0.65 -1.99 6.56
CA ARG A 185 1.81 -2.83 6.80
C ARG A 185 1.92 -3.88 5.70
N GLY A 186 3.05 -3.94 5.02
CA GLY A 186 3.34 -5.00 4.04
C GLY A 186 3.72 -6.31 4.74
N ARG A 187 3.63 -7.43 4.02
CA ARG A 187 4.05 -8.77 4.52
C ARG A 187 5.45 -8.79 5.13
N GLY A 188 6.39 -8.05 4.54
CA GLY A 188 7.77 -7.96 5.01
C GLY A 188 7.93 -7.19 6.33
N GLY A 189 6.84 -6.67 6.90
CA GLY A 189 6.82 -5.88 8.14
C GLY A 189 6.96 -4.38 7.93
N GLY A 190 7.18 -3.89 6.71
CA GLY A 190 7.34 -2.47 6.42
C GLY A 190 6.02 -1.72 6.56
N LEU A 191 6.08 -0.44 6.93
CA LEU A 191 4.96 0.48 6.98
C LEU A 191 5.05 1.42 5.79
N ALA A 192 3.90 1.83 5.26
CA ALA A 192 3.85 2.81 4.21
C ALA A 192 2.61 3.69 4.34
N LEU A 193 2.75 4.92 3.83
CA LEU A 193 1.74 5.97 3.80
C LEU A 193 1.63 6.48 2.36
N TRP A 194 0.41 6.49 1.85
CA TRP A 194 0.08 7.03 0.53
C TRP A 194 -1.03 8.07 0.65
N PHE A 195 -0.97 9.09 -0.19
CA PHE A 195 -2.02 10.12 -0.31
C PHE A 195 -2.82 9.88 -1.58
N ARG A 196 -4.12 10.17 -1.55
CA ARG A 196 -4.99 10.07 -2.72
C ARG A 196 -4.48 11.04 -3.78
N GLU A 197 -4.29 10.54 -4.99
CA GLU A 197 -4.04 11.42 -6.15
C GLU A 197 -5.37 12.07 -6.52
N ARG A 198 -5.38 13.41 -6.61
CA ARG A 198 -6.54 14.21 -6.98
C ARG A 198 -6.55 14.49 -8.49
#